data_AF-A0A948IS78-F1
#
_entry.id   AF-A0A948IS78-F1
#
_cell.length_a   1.000
_cell.length_b   1.000
_cell.length_c   1.000
_cell.angle_alpha   90.00
_cell.angle_beta   90.00
_cell.angle_gamma   90.00
#
_symmetry.space_group_name_H-M   'P 1'
#
loop_
_entity.id
_entity.type
_entity.pdbx_description
1 polymer ?
#
loop_
_entity_poly.entity_id
_entity_poly.type
_entity_poly.pdbx_seq_one_letter_code
_entity_poly.pdbx_strand_id
1 'polypeptide(L)'
;MKAFYAVLLGVVLIATPALADTVIAPGSAGNAQGPAPLRYYGNSGSRVQQVYDSSFFSGPVEISGLSFRAYPGAAPSGFFSNVVSVSDILVRLSTTDVSANEASGLQPSATFASNLGADLTTVYSGALTLTTAATGTGPQPFDYTISFSSPFTYNPAAGNLLLDVLVPVGATVSGGGFGFLTFDNANTNNDGVRSIVEINSGGATQGFLDTSAAITSFEATAAVPEPSAWALMIGGFLLTGSALRTRRRATVLARVA
;
A
#
# COMPACT_ATOMS: atom_id res chain seq x y z
N MET A 1 55.85 18.54 30.87
CA MET A 1 54.94 17.39 30.86
C MET A 1 53.69 17.76 30.07
N LYS A 2 53.60 17.37 28.79
CA LYS A 2 52.45 17.60 27.91
C LYS A 2 52.31 16.35 27.03
N ALA A 3 51.07 15.86 26.84
CA ALA A 3 50.60 14.90 25.82
C ALA A 3 49.74 13.80 26.46
N PHE A 4 48.60 13.34 25.95
CA PHE A 4 47.76 13.71 24.79
C PHE A 4 46.46 12.92 25.06
N TYR A 5 45.35 13.57 25.42
CA TYR A 5 44.06 12.88 25.54
C TYR A 5 43.42 12.83 24.15
N ALA A 6 43.45 11.66 23.51
CA ALA A 6 42.71 11.42 22.28
C ALA A 6 41.23 11.21 22.63
N VAL A 7 40.40 12.21 22.36
CA VAL A 7 38.94 12.10 22.47
C VAL A 7 38.44 11.31 21.26
N LEU A 8 37.92 10.11 21.52
CA LEU A 8 37.29 9.24 20.53
C LEU A 8 35.78 9.57 20.55
N LEU A 9 35.35 10.42 19.61
CA LEU A 9 33.94 10.75 19.42
C LEU A 9 33.28 9.63 18.60
N GLY A 10 32.64 8.69 19.30
CA GLY A 10 31.80 7.66 18.69
C GLY A 10 30.43 8.23 18.36
N VAL A 11 30.08 8.30 17.07
CA VAL A 11 28.71 8.55 16.63
C VAL A 11 27.95 7.23 16.73
N VAL A 12 27.04 7.12 17.70
CA VAL A 12 26.06 6.03 17.77
C VAL A 12 24.77 6.54 17.16
N LEU A 13 24.49 6.13 15.92
CA LEU A 13 23.18 6.33 15.28
C LEU A 13 22.36 5.06 15.49
N ILE A 14 21.29 5.19 16.27
CA ILE A 14 20.37 4.10 16.60
C ILE A 14 19.39 3.94 15.43
N ALA A 15 19.50 2.84 14.68
CA ALA A 15 18.44 2.43 13.78
C ALA A 15 17.31 1.84 14.63
N THR A 16 16.18 2.55 14.75
CA THR A 16 14.97 1.99 15.33
C THR A 16 14.39 0.97 14.35
N PRO A 17 14.11 -0.29 14.76
CA PRO A 17 13.39 -1.20 13.88
C PRO A 17 12.01 -0.62 13.59
N ALA A 18 11.65 -0.51 12.32
CA ALA A 18 10.29 -0.19 11.92
C ALA A 18 9.42 -1.41 12.22
N LEU A 19 8.45 -1.27 13.12
CA LEU A 19 7.40 -2.28 13.29
C LEU A 19 6.35 -2.07 12.19
N ALA A 20 5.74 -3.15 11.72
CA ALA A 20 4.59 -3.09 10.82
C ALA A 20 3.40 -2.47 11.58
N ASP A 21 2.93 -1.34 11.09
CA ASP A 21 1.70 -0.70 11.54
C ASP A 21 0.59 -0.97 10.51
N THR A 22 -0.67 -0.86 10.94
CA THR A 22 -1.82 -1.03 10.06
C THR A 22 -2.56 0.29 9.90
N VAL A 23 -2.75 0.73 8.67
CA VAL A 23 -3.54 1.92 8.34
C VAL A 23 -4.88 1.47 7.77
N ILE A 24 -5.99 1.78 8.46
CA ILE A 24 -7.34 1.51 7.96
C ILE A 24 -7.88 2.76 7.26
N ALA A 25 -8.24 2.63 5.99
CA ALA A 25 -8.76 3.72 5.18
C ALA A 25 -10.01 3.28 4.38
N PRO A 26 -11.12 4.05 4.45
CA PRO A 26 -11.35 5.11 5.42
C PRO A 26 -11.52 4.53 6.84
N GLY A 27 -11.23 5.31 7.87
CA GLY A 27 -11.31 4.87 9.28
C GLY A 27 -12.75 4.70 9.82
N SER A 28 -13.78 4.92 9.00
CA SER A 28 -15.19 4.81 9.39
C SER A 28 -15.72 3.37 9.31
N ALA A 29 -16.86 3.11 9.95
CA ALA A 29 -17.60 1.89 9.70
C ALA A 29 -18.18 1.91 8.28
N GLY A 30 -18.17 0.76 7.60
CA GLY A 30 -18.79 0.66 6.29
C GLY A 30 -20.30 0.75 6.39
N ASN A 31 -20.91 1.27 5.33
CA ASN A 31 -22.34 1.54 5.23
C ASN A 31 -22.94 1.08 3.89
N ALA A 32 -22.13 0.47 3.04
CA ALA A 32 -22.53 -0.13 1.79
C ALA A 32 -21.82 -1.47 1.58
N GLN A 33 -22.32 -2.27 0.66
CA GLN A 33 -21.69 -3.54 0.25
C GLN A 33 -21.50 -3.56 -1.27
N GLY A 34 -20.44 -4.21 -1.74
CA GLY A 34 -20.22 -4.33 -3.18
C GLY A 34 -19.20 -5.39 -3.58
N PRO A 35 -19.21 -5.84 -4.85
CA PRO A 35 -18.22 -6.76 -5.37
C PRO A 35 -16.88 -6.07 -5.66
N ALA A 36 -16.85 -4.74 -5.78
CA ALA A 36 -15.64 -3.97 -6.04
C ALA A 36 -14.67 -4.08 -4.85
N PRO A 37 -13.35 -4.25 -5.09
CA PRO A 37 -12.66 -4.01 -6.37
C PRO A 37 -12.64 -5.20 -7.36
N LEU A 38 -13.33 -6.29 -7.06
CA LEU A 38 -13.54 -7.40 -7.98
C LEU A 38 -14.85 -7.26 -8.78
N ARG A 39 -15.14 -8.28 -9.58
CA ARG A 39 -16.43 -8.52 -10.21
C ARG A 39 -17.14 -9.71 -9.57
N TYR A 40 -18.43 -9.84 -9.83
CA TYR A 40 -19.12 -11.12 -9.65
C TYR A 40 -18.54 -12.20 -10.58
N TYR A 41 -18.83 -13.46 -10.26
CA TYR A 41 -18.28 -14.61 -10.97
C TYR A 41 -18.48 -14.51 -12.49
N GLY A 42 -17.46 -14.93 -13.23
CA GLY A 42 -17.41 -14.82 -14.68
C GLY A 42 -16.00 -14.53 -15.20
N ASN A 43 -15.89 -14.25 -16.50
CA ASN A 43 -14.61 -14.25 -17.23
C ASN A 43 -14.33 -13.00 -18.07
N SER A 44 -15.19 -11.99 -18.00
CA SER A 44 -15.04 -10.78 -18.83
C SER A 44 -14.00 -9.80 -18.26
N GLY A 45 -13.49 -10.05 -17.05
CA GLY A 45 -12.59 -9.16 -16.33
C GLY A 45 -13.30 -7.95 -15.70
N SER A 46 -12.53 -7.09 -15.04
CA SER A 46 -12.95 -5.85 -14.41
C SER A 46 -11.76 -4.92 -14.19
N ARG A 47 -12.01 -3.62 -14.04
CA ARG A 47 -11.02 -2.67 -13.57
C ARG A 47 -11.65 -1.70 -12.58
N VAL A 48 -11.05 -1.59 -11.41
CA VAL A 48 -11.49 -0.67 -10.35
C VAL A 48 -10.30 0.13 -9.87
N GLN A 49 -10.46 1.45 -9.82
CA GLN A 49 -9.54 2.34 -9.13
C GLN A 49 -10.20 2.82 -7.84
N GLN A 50 -9.44 2.87 -6.75
CA GLN A 50 -9.85 3.45 -5.47
C GLN A 50 -8.82 4.49 -5.07
N VAL A 51 -9.28 5.69 -4.76
CA VAL A 51 -8.46 6.81 -4.28
C VAL A 51 -8.68 6.93 -2.78
N TYR A 52 -7.59 6.99 -2.02
CA TYR A 52 -7.56 7.17 -0.58
C TYR A 52 -6.89 8.49 -0.25
N ASP A 53 -7.54 9.32 0.55
CA ASP A 53 -7.01 10.61 0.96
C ASP A 53 -5.69 10.46 1.74
N SER A 54 -4.72 11.30 1.41
CA SER A 54 -3.41 11.32 2.05
C SER A 54 -3.47 11.50 3.58
N SER A 55 -4.52 12.13 4.11
CA SER A 55 -4.72 12.36 5.54
C SER A 55 -4.88 11.10 6.38
N PHE A 56 -5.16 9.94 5.77
CA PHE A 56 -5.15 8.65 6.48
C PHE A 56 -3.75 8.19 6.88
N PHE A 57 -2.70 8.77 6.31
CA PHE A 57 -1.32 8.39 6.54
C PHE A 57 -0.58 9.51 7.26
N SER A 58 -0.03 9.22 8.44
CA SER A 58 0.64 10.23 9.27
C SER A 58 2.04 10.65 8.79
N GLY A 59 2.57 9.96 7.78
CA GLY A 59 3.89 10.24 7.21
C GLY A 59 4.26 9.20 6.14
N PRO A 60 5.50 9.27 5.61
CA PRO A 60 5.98 8.31 4.63
C PRO A 60 5.97 6.88 5.16
N VAL A 61 5.45 5.95 4.35
CA VAL A 61 5.32 4.53 4.69
C VAL A 61 5.77 3.66 3.52
N GLU A 62 6.19 2.43 3.83
CA GLU A 62 6.29 1.34 2.88
C GLU A 62 5.08 0.43 3.06
N ILE A 63 4.29 0.28 2.00
CA ILE A 63 3.10 -0.57 1.97
C ILE A 63 3.49 -1.92 1.38
N SER A 64 3.36 -2.98 2.17
CA SER A 64 3.80 -4.34 1.82
C SER A 64 2.65 -5.32 1.57
N GLY A 65 1.43 -4.88 1.85
CA GLY A 65 0.23 -5.66 1.65
C GLY A 65 -1.01 -4.83 1.93
N LEU A 66 -2.16 -5.39 1.58
CA LEU A 66 -3.45 -4.86 1.98
C LEU A 66 -4.42 -6.00 2.30
N SER A 67 -5.45 -5.67 3.06
CA SER A 67 -6.56 -6.56 3.33
C SER A 67 -7.89 -5.82 3.26
N PHE A 68 -8.88 -6.44 2.63
CA PHE A 68 -10.27 -6.00 2.74
C PHE A 68 -11.00 -6.83 3.80
N ARG A 69 -12.20 -6.39 4.19
CA ARG A 69 -13.12 -7.18 5.02
C ARG A 69 -14.44 -7.41 4.30
N ALA A 70 -15.13 -8.49 4.67
CA ALA A 70 -16.49 -8.73 4.20
C ALA A 70 -17.49 -7.76 4.86
N TYR A 71 -18.61 -7.49 4.17
CA TYR A 71 -19.70 -6.68 4.72
C TYR A 71 -20.32 -7.32 5.97
N PRO A 72 -20.52 -6.56 7.07
CA PRO A 72 -21.19 -7.07 8.26
C PRO A 72 -22.59 -7.62 7.99
N GLY A 73 -22.93 -8.76 8.59
CA GLY A 73 -24.23 -9.40 8.43
C GLY A 73 -24.30 -10.36 7.25
N ALA A 74 -23.28 -10.39 6.39
CA ALA A 74 -23.09 -11.46 5.42
C ALA A 74 -22.54 -12.71 6.14
N ALA A 75 -23.16 -13.87 5.91
CA ALA A 75 -22.70 -15.15 6.45
C ALA A 75 -22.54 -16.16 5.31
N PRO A 76 -21.51 -17.04 5.37
CA PRO A 76 -21.35 -18.10 4.38
C PRO A 76 -22.61 -18.97 4.32
N SER A 77 -23.04 -19.31 3.11
CA SER A 77 -24.21 -20.15 2.87
C SER A 77 -24.02 -21.01 1.63
N GLY A 78 -25.00 -21.85 1.28
CA GLY A 78 -24.99 -22.56 -0.01
C GLY A 78 -25.01 -21.64 -1.23
N PHE A 79 -25.40 -20.37 -1.06
CA PHE A 79 -25.45 -19.37 -2.12
C PHE A 79 -24.19 -18.49 -2.20
N PHE A 80 -23.59 -18.18 -1.04
CA PHE A 80 -22.46 -17.26 -0.93
C PHE A 80 -21.27 -17.91 -0.23
N SER A 81 -20.16 -17.99 -0.95
CA SER A 81 -18.89 -18.54 -0.50
C SER A 81 -18.09 -17.53 0.33
N ASN A 82 -17.35 -18.00 1.32
CA ASN A 82 -16.34 -17.20 2.03
C ASN A 82 -14.97 -17.20 1.32
N VAL A 83 -14.89 -17.84 0.16
CA VAL A 83 -13.71 -17.93 -0.70
C VAL A 83 -14.04 -17.39 -2.08
N VAL A 84 -13.16 -16.56 -2.62
CA VAL A 84 -13.17 -16.12 -4.02
C VAL A 84 -11.80 -16.34 -4.64
N SER A 85 -11.77 -16.96 -5.81
CA SER A 85 -10.56 -17.26 -6.58
C SER A 85 -10.57 -16.51 -7.90
N VAL A 86 -9.48 -15.80 -8.17
CA VAL A 86 -9.22 -15.05 -9.39
C VAL A 86 -8.06 -15.70 -10.13
N SER A 87 -8.25 -16.12 -11.38
CA SER A 87 -7.20 -16.84 -12.12
C SER A 87 -6.02 -15.95 -12.53
N ASP A 88 -6.25 -14.64 -12.69
CA ASP A 88 -5.22 -13.64 -12.92
C ASP A 88 -5.73 -12.24 -12.51
N ILE A 89 -4.93 -11.50 -11.77
CA ILE A 89 -5.21 -10.15 -11.31
C ILE A 89 -3.91 -9.34 -11.30
N LEU A 90 -4.01 -8.06 -11.64
CA LEU A 90 -2.95 -7.08 -11.45
C LEU A 90 -3.39 -6.08 -10.41
N VAL A 91 -2.59 -5.92 -9.36
CA VAL A 91 -2.78 -4.89 -8.33
C VAL A 91 -1.63 -3.90 -8.46
N ARG A 92 -1.98 -2.63 -8.58
CA ARG A 92 -1.03 -1.54 -8.76
C ARG A 92 -1.31 -0.42 -7.79
N LEU A 93 -0.25 0.23 -7.32
CA LEU A 93 -0.31 1.43 -6.52
C LEU A 93 0.40 2.58 -7.23
N SER A 94 -0.11 3.79 -7.04
CA SER A 94 0.58 5.04 -7.41
C SER A 94 0.19 6.16 -6.46
N THR A 95 0.96 7.23 -6.43
CA THR A 95 0.47 8.53 -5.97
C THR A 95 -0.48 9.12 -7.02
N THR A 96 -1.34 10.07 -6.61
CA THR A 96 -2.20 10.80 -7.55
C THR A 96 -2.56 12.19 -7.03
N ASP A 97 -2.71 13.13 -7.96
CA ASP A 97 -3.21 14.48 -7.68
C ASP A 97 -4.74 14.54 -7.62
N VAL A 98 -5.44 13.50 -8.09
CA VAL A 98 -6.90 13.46 -7.97
C VAL A 98 -7.29 13.23 -6.51
N SER A 99 -8.38 13.86 -6.11
CA SER A 99 -8.88 13.84 -4.75
C SER A 99 -9.99 12.85 -4.56
N ALA A 100 -10.00 12.24 -3.39
CA ALA A 100 -11.13 11.49 -2.89
C ALA A 100 -12.28 12.39 -2.36
N ASN A 101 -12.05 13.69 -2.23
CA ASN A 101 -13.00 14.64 -1.68
C ASN A 101 -13.58 15.53 -2.77
N GLU A 102 -14.91 15.59 -2.88
CA GLU A 102 -15.56 16.29 -3.96
C GLU A 102 -15.36 17.80 -3.91
N ALA A 103 -15.29 18.33 -2.69
CA ALA A 103 -15.12 19.75 -2.42
C ALA A 103 -13.74 20.28 -2.84
N SER A 104 -12.77 19.41 -3.16
CA SER A 104 -11.42 19.80 -3.58
C SER A 104 -11.35 20.41 -4.98
N GLY A 105 -12.32 20.11 -5.85
CA GLY A 105 -12.26 20.45 -7.27
C GLY A 105 -11.30 19.59 -8.12
N LEU A 106 -10.58 18.65 -7.51
CA LEU A 106 -9.62 17.75 -8.18
C LEU A 106 -10.22 16.36 -8.39
N GLN A 107 -11.42 16.30 -8.97
CA GLN A 107 -12.18 15.04 -9.11
C GLN A 107 -11.44 13.99 -9.96
N PRO A 108 -11.63 12.69 -9.69
CA PRO A 108 -11.11 11.65 -10.56
C PRO A 108 -11.73 11.71 -11.96
N SER A 109 -10.97 11.29 -12.97
CA SER A 109 -11.42 11.11 -14.34
C SER A 109 -12.06 9.73 -14.53
N ALA A 110 -13.08 9.65 -15.39
CA ALA A 110 -13.61 8.36 -15.85
C ALA A 110 -12.56 7.56 -16.64
N THR A 111 -11.57 8.21 -17.24
CA THR A 111 -10.46 7.55 -17.93
C THR A 111 -9.42 7.08 -16.93
N PHE A 112 -9.29 5.76 -16.74
CA PHE A 112 -8.42 5.17 -15.72
C PHE A 112 -6.97 5.63 -15.82
N ALA A 113 -6.44 5.77 -17.04
CA ALA A 113 -5.05 6.17 -17.27
C ALA A 113 -4.76 7.62 -16.83
N SER A 114 -5.77 8.49 -16.79
CA SER A 114 -5.62 9.89 -16.39
C SER A 114 -5.46 10.09 -14.88
N ASN A 115 -5.77 9.06 -14.08
CA ASN A 115 -5.71 9.15 -12.62
C ASN A 115 -4.38 8.64 -12.06
N LEU A 116 -3.58 7.92 -12.85
CA LEU A 116 -2.37 7.25 -12.38
C LEU A 116 -1.21 8.23 -12.24
N GLY A 117 -0.43 8.07 -11.18
CA GLY A 117 0.82 8.79 -10.96
C GLY A 117 1.99 8.23 -11.75
N ALA A 118 3.08 8.99 -11.81
CA ALA A 118 4.31 8.60 -12.50
C ALA A 118 5.07 7.47 -11.79
N ASP A 119 4.79 7.23 -10.50
CA ASP A 119 5.37 6.19 -9.65
C ASP A 119 4.57 4.87 -9.68
N LEU A 120 3.70 4.68 -10.68
CA LEU A 120 2.88 3.48 -10.84
C LEU A 120 3.73 2.21 -10.73
N THR A 121 3.39 1.40 -9.73
CA THR A 121 4.09 0.18 -9.40
C THR A 121 3.13 -0.99 -9.38
N THR A 122 3.45 -2.07 -10.09
CA THR A 122 2.75 -3.35 -9.95
C THR A 122 3.23 -4.03 -8.68
N VAL A 123 2.36 -4.08 -7.67
CA VAL A 123 2.66 -4.62 -6.35
C VAL A 123 2.28 -6.10 -6.23
N TYR A 124 1.34 -6.56 -7.07
CA TYR A 124 0.97 -7.96 -7.18
C TYR A 124 0.50 -8.30 -8.60
N SER A 125 0.84 -9.50 -9.07
CA SER A 125 0.36 -10.05 -10.33
C SER A 125 0.24 -11.57 -10.24
N GLY A 126 -0.86 -12.12 -10.75
CA GLY A 126 -1.06 -13.56 -10.92
C GLY A 126 -2.36 -14.06 -10.30
N ALA A 127 -2.46 -15.38 -10.12
CA ALA A 127 -3.64 -16.00 -9.53
C ALA A 127 -3.74 -15.69 -8.03
N LEU A 128 -4.93 -15.30 -7.58
CA LEU A 128 -5.21 -14.87 -6.20
C LEU A 128 -6.41 -15.64 -5.64
N THR A 129 -6.28 -16.11 -4.40
CA THR A 129 -7.43 -16.64 -3.64
C THR A 129 -7.57 -15.82 -2.37
N LEU A 130 -8.75 -15.22 -2.20
CA LEU A 130 -9.12 -14.47 -1.01
C LEU A 130 -10.10 -15.31 -0.18
N THR A 131 -9.87 -15.38 1.12
CA THR A 131 -10.69 -16.15 2.07
C THR A 131 -11.08 -15.27 3.23
N THR A 132 -12.29 -15.44 3.78
CA THR A 132 -12.70 -14.76 5.00
C THR A 132 -13.24 -15.73 6.04
N ALA A 133 -12.97 -15.43 7.31
CA ALA A 133 -13.59 -16.02 8.49
C ALA A 133 -14.81 -15.21 8.96
N ALA A 134 -15.25 -14.22 8.16
CA ALA A 134 -16.39 -13.37 8.47
C ALA A 134 -17.65 -14.16 8.85
N THR A 135 -18.22 -13.80 10.00
CA THR A 135 -19.47 -14.36 10.50
C THR A 135 -20.26 -13.30 11.25
N GLY A 136 -21.59 -13.34 11.14
CA GLY A 136 -22.49 -12.51 11.94
C GLY A 136 -22.52 -11.03 11.54
N THR A 137 -23.05 -10.19 12.43
CA THR A 137 -23.42 -8.79 12.15
C THR A 137 -22.45 -7.73 12.71
N GLY A 138 -21.39 -8.15 13.41
CA GLY A 138 -20.37 -7.25 13.97
C GLY A 138 -19.31 -6.84 12.94
N PRO A 139 -18.31 -6.02 13.34
CA PRO A 139 -17.15 -5.71 12.51
C PRO A 139 -16.46 -7.00 12.06
N GLN A 140 -16.31 -7.16 10.75
CA GLN A 140 -15.68 -8.33 10.16
C GLN A 140 -14.16 -8.20 10.15
N PRO A 141 -13.43 -9.33 10.21
CA PRO A 141 -11.96 -9.32 10.11
C PRO A 141 -11.49 -8.80 8.74
N PHE A 142 -10.34 -8.13 8.72
CA PHE A 142 -9.61 -7.80 7.50
C PHE A 142 -8.74 -8.99 7.08
N ASP A 143 -9.33 -9.94 6.36
CA ASP A 143 -8.71 -11.22 6.02
C ASP A 143 -8.78 -11.59 4.53
N TYR A 144 -9.41 -10.75 3.71
CA TYR A 144 -9.20 -10.76 2.27
C TYR A 144 -7.85 -10.12 1.93
N THR A 145 -6.78 -10.85 2.25
CA THR A 145 -5.39 -10.36 2.22
C THR A 145 -4.72 -10.56 0.86
N ILE A 146 -4.01 -9.53 0.42
CA ILE A 146 -3.12 -9.53 -0.73
C ILE A 146 -1.73 -9.10 -0.24
N SER A 147 -0.80 -10.05 -0.15
CA SER A 147 0.60 -9.75 0.15
C SER A 147 1.32 -9.31 -1.13
N PHE A 148 2.03 -8.20 -1.08
CA PHE A 148 2.70 -7.67 -2.27
C PHE A 148 4.01 -8.40 -2.54
N SER A 149 4.27 -8.68 -3.82
CA SER A 149 5.58 -9.16 -4.27
C SER A 149 6.61 -8.04 -4.33
N SER A 150 6.14 -6.80 -4.49
CA SER A 150 6.93 -5.58 -4.55
C SER A 150 6.27 -4.53 -3.64
N PRO A 151 6.85 -4.22 -2.47
CA PRO A 151 6.34 -3.15 -1.62
C PRO A 151 6.34 -1.79 -2.34
N PHE A 152 5.45 -0.90 -1.91
CA PHE A 152 5.30 0.44 -2.48
C PHE A 152 5.66 1.51 -1.44
N THR A 153 6.65 2.34 -1.73
CA THR A 153 6.98 3.50 -0.89
C THR A 153 6.02 4.64 -1.19
N TYR A 154 5.17 4.97 -0.22
CA TYR A 154 4.19 6.02 -0.32
C TYR A 154 4.55 7.20 0.58
N ASN A 155 4.50 8.42 0.02
CA ASN A 155 4.65 9.66 0.76
C ASN A 155 3.34 10.46 0.67
N PRO A 156 2.56 10.62 1.75
CA PRO A 156 1.30 11.37 1.71
C PRO A 156 1.47 12.84 1.36
N ALA A 157 2.68 13.42 1.52
CA ALA A 157 2.94 14.79 1.08
C ALA A 157 3.04 14.94 -0.45
N ALA A 158 3.16 13.83 -1.20
CA ALA A 158 3.25 13.82 -2.66
C ALA A 158 1.89 13.67 -3.36
N GLY A 159 0.80 13.47 -2.62
CA GLY A 159 -0.55 13.28 -3.16
C GLY A 159 -1.30 12.13 -2.50
N ASN A 160 -2.51 11.86 -2.98
CA ASN A 160 -3.35 10.77 -2.49
C ASN A 160 -2.83 9.41 -2.97
N LEU A 161 -3.23 8.34 -2.29
CA LEU A 161 -2.90 6.99 -2.70
C LEU A 161 -3.97 6.48 -3.67
N LEU A 162 -3.55 5.95 -4.81
CA LEU A 162 -4.43 5.27 -5.76
C LEU A 162 -4.12 3.77 -5.79
N LEU A 163 -5.15 2.97 -5.55
CA LEU A 163 -5.16 1.53 -5.75
C LEU A 163 -5.89 1.20 -7.06
N ASP A 164 -5.20 0.55 -7.99
CA ASP A 164 -5.76 0.08 -9.26
C ASP A 164 -5.76 -1.46 -9.27
N VAL A 165 -6.95 -2.03 -9.33
CA VAL A 165 -7.20 -3.47 -9.38
C VAL A 165 -7.76 -3.82 -10.75
N LEU A 166 -7.02 -4.63 -11.50
CA LEU A 166 -7.38 -5.07 -12.84
C LEU A 166 -7.47 -6.60 -12.87
N VAL A 167 -8.64 -7.12 -13.19
CA VAL A 167 -8.83 -8.50 -13.62
C VAL A 167 -8.88 -8.50 -15.15
N PRO A 168 -7.88 -9.05 -15.86
CA PRO A 168 -7.81 -8.99 -17.32
C PRO A 168 -8.99 -9.68 -18.02
N VAL A 169 -9.21 -9.33 -19.29
CA VAL A 169 -10.17 -10.07 -20.13
C VAL A 169 -9.74 -11.53 -20.23
N GLY A 170 -10.67 -12.45 -20.01
CA GLY A 170 -10.41 -13.89 -20.02
C GLY A 170 -9.98 -14.46 -18.66
N ALA A 171 -9.58 -13.61 -17.71
CA ALA A 171 -9.37 -14.05 -16.34
C ALA A 171 -10.71 -14.32 -15.66
N THR A 172 -10.77 -15.39 -14.88
CA THR A 172 -11.98 -15.88 -14.22
C THR A 172 -12.01 -15.46 -12.75
N VAL A 173 -13.17 -14.99 -12.29
CA VAL A 173 -13.50 -14.88 -10.87
C VAL A 173 -14.50 -15.98 -10.55
N SER A 174 -14.23 -16.77 -9.52
CA SER A 174 -15.00 -17.99 -9.20
C SER A 174 -14.98 -18.31 -7.71
N GLY A 175 -15.88 -19.20 -7.29
CA GLY A 175 -15.97 -19.71 -5.93
C GLY A 175 -17.18 -20.62 -5.78
N GLY A 176 -17.56 -20.94 -4.54
CA GLY A 176 -18.78 -21.70 -4.27
C GLY A 176 -20.06 -20.87 -4.46
N GLY A 177 -21.16 -21.55 -4.82
CA GLY A 177 -22.48 -20.91 -4.95
C GLY A 177 -22.59 -19.96 -6.15
N PHE A 178 -23.35 -18.88 -5.98
CA PHE A 178 -23.58 -17.85 -7.01
C PHE A 178 -22.73 -16.59 -6.78
N GLY A 179 -22.09 -16.46 -5.62
CA GLY A 179 -21.24 -15.32 -5.30
C GLY A 179 -20.38 -15.59 -4.07
N PHE A 180 -19.67 -14.56 -3.64
CA PHE A 180 -18.87 -14.55 -2.43
C PHE A 180 -19.40 -13.49 -1.46
N LEU A 181 -18.94 -13.52 -0.21
CA LEU A 181 -19.24 -12.44 0.74
C LEU A 181 -18.59 -11.15 0.24
N THR A 182 -19.43 -10.20 -0.16
CA THR A 182 -19.01 -8.93 -0.75
C THR A 182 -18.24 -8.07 0.24
N PHE A 183 -17.50 -7.10 -0.28
CA PHE A 183 -16.66 -6.22 0.52
C PHE A 183 -17.50 -5.20 1.29
N ASP A 184 -17.01 -4.84 2.47
CA ASP A 184 -17.55 -3.72 3.24
C ASP A 184 -17.06 -2.40 2.65
N ASN A 185 -17.98 -1.56 2.21
CA ASN A 185 -17.69 -0.32 1.53
C ASN A 185 -18.09 0.89 2.37
N ALA A 186 -17.26 1.92 2.30
CA ALA A 186 -17.66 3.26 2.69
C ALA A 186 -18.27 3.96 1.47
N ASN A 187 -19.45 4.55 1.67
CA ASN A 187 -20.19 5.27 0.65
C ASN A 187 -20.82 6.51 1.29
N THR A 188 -19.98 7.44 1.73
CA THR A 188 -20.42 8.73 2.23
C THR A 188 -19.67 9.84 1.52
N ASN A 189 -20.38 10.91 1.16
CA ASN A 189 -19.74 12.01 0.47
C ASN A 189 -18.64 12.62 1.35
N ASN A 190 -17.45 12.81 0.76
CA ASN A 190 -16.27 13.36 1.43
C ASN A 190 -15.80 12.55 2.65
N ASP A 191 -15.89 11.22 2.58
CA ASP A 191 -15.31 10.30 3.56
C ASP A 191 -13.82 10.00 3.30
N GLY A 192 -13.20 10.74 2.37
CA GLY A 192 -11.81 10.56 1.98
C GLY A 192 -11.57 9.37 1.06
N VAL A 193 -12.61 8.73 0.52
CA VAL A 193 -12.46 7.71 -0.54
C VAL A 193 -13.34 7.94 -1.76
N ARG A 194 -12.84 7.53 -2.92
CA ARG A 194 -13.57 7.53 -4.21
C ARG A 194 -13.19 6.32 -5.02
N SER A 195 -14.07 5.91 -5.93
CA SER A 195 -13.69 4.90 -6.90
C SER A 195 -14.13 5.22 -8.33
N ILE A 196 -13.49 4.52 -9.25
CA ILE A 196 -13.85 4.45 -10.66
C ILE A 196 -14.02 2.98 -10.96
N VAL A 197 -15.22 2.58 -11.37
CA VAL A 197 -15.62 1.17 -11.38
C VAL A 197 -16.02 0.74 -12.79
N GLU A 198 -15.43 -0.36 -13.26
CA GLU A 198 -15.92 -1.11 -14.40
C GLU A 198 -15.83 -2.61 -14.11
N ILE A 199 -16.96 -3.27 -13.88
CA ILE A 199 -17.04 -4.67 -13.43
C ILE A 199 -17.43 -5.66 -14.52
N ASN A 200 -17.61 -5.19 -15.75
CA ASN A 200 -18.06 -6.03 -16.87
C ASN A 200 -16.97 -6.23 -17.94
N SER A 201 -15.85 -5.52 -17.88
CA SER A 201 -14.76 -5.68 -18.83
C SER A 201 -13.40 -5.32 -18.25
N GLY A 202 -12.44 -6.25 -18.29
CA GLY A 202 -11.03 -6.00 -17.97
C GLY A 202 -10.29 -5.18 -19.04
N GLY A 203 -10.88 -5.03 -20.22
CA GLY A 203 -10.30 -4.27 -21.33
C GLY A 203 -10.74 -2.81 -21.36
N ALA A 204 -11.57 -2.40 -20.40
CA ALA A 204 -12.12 -1.05 -20.38
C ALA A 204 -11.06 0.00 -20.08
N THR A 205 -11.07 1.07 -20.87
CA THR A 205 -10.22 2.25 -20.68
C THR A 205 -10.90 3.32 -19.84
N GLN A 206 -12.21 3.21 -19.66
CA GLN A 206 -13.04 4.10 -18.87
C GLN A 206 -13.92 3.31 -17.90
N GLY A 207 -14.33 3.93 -16.80
CA GLY A 207 -15.31 3.40 -15.87
C GLY A 207 -16.28 4.48 -15.38
N PHE A 208 -17.08 4.12 -14.38
CA PHE A 208 -18.05 5.03 -13.77
C PHE A 208 -17.51 5.55 -12.44
N LEU A 209 -17.64 6.86 -12.23
CA LEU A 209 -17.33 7.49 -10.94
C LEU A 209 -18.32 7.01 -9.88
N ASP A 210 -17.80 6.61 -8.72
CA ASP A 210 -18.59 6.13 -7.60
C ASP A 210 -18.02 6.70 -6.29
N THR A 211 -18.91 7.06 -5.37
CA THR A 211 -18.59 7.47 -4.00
C THR A 211 -18.27 6.27 -3.11
N SER A 212 -18.61 5.06 -3.55
CA SER A 212 -18.37 3.82 -2.83
C SER A 212 -16.94 3.32 -3.03
N ALA A 213 -16.22 2.99 -1.95
CA ALA A 213 -14.95 2.27 -2.02
C ALA A 213 -14.85 1.24 -0.88
N ALA A 214 -14.15 0.14 -1.14
CA ALA A 214 -13.92 -0.90 -0.14
C ALA A 214 -13.03 -0.37 0.98
N ILE A 215 -13.39 -0.67 2.22
CA ILE A 215 -12.57 -0.32 3.37
C ILE A 215 -11.34 -1.22 3.36
N THR A 216 -10.17 -0.61 3.43
CA THR A 216 -8.89 -1.27 3.24
C THR A 216 -7.99 -1.08 4.45
N SER A 217 -7.41 -2.18 4.92
CA SER A 217 -6.30 -2.16 5.87
C SER A 217 -5.00 -2.31 5.09
N PHE A 218 -4.13 -1.30 5.14
CA PHE A 218 -2.80 -1.33 4.55
C PHE A 218 -1.78 -1.81 5.58
N GLU A 219 -0.94 -2.77 5.20
CA GLU A 219 0.24 -3.18 5.97
C GLU A 219 1.36 -2.17 5.70
N ALA A 220 1.43 -1.14 6.54
CA ALA A 220 2.24 0.06 6.35
C ALA A 220 3.32 0.15 7.44
N THR A 221 4.57 -0.09 7.08
CA THR A 221 5.71 0.21 7.96
C THR A 221 6.16 1.65 7.75
N ALA A 222 6.55 2.36 8.80
CA ALA A 222 7.18 3.67 8.64
C ALA A 222 8.38 3.56 7.69
N ALA A 223 8.40 4.40 6.63
CA ALA A 223 9.46 4.33 5.64
C ALA A 223 10.79 4.66 6.32
N VAL A 224 11.76 3.74 6.24
CA VAL A 224 13.08 3.95 6.83
C VAL A 224 13.74 5.10 6.07
N PRO A 225 14.07 6.22 6.73
CA PRO A 225 14.72 7.32 6.04
C PRO A 225 16.08 6.84 5.49
N GLU A 226 16.29 7.00 4.19
CA GLU A 226 17.57 6.82 3.50
C GLU A 226 18.74 7.81 3.88
N PRO A 227 18.66 8.75 4.84
CA PRO A 227 19.85 9.51 5.25
C PRO A 227 20.96 8.68 5.89
N SER A 228 20.66 7.50 6.44
CA SER A 228 21.63 6.73 7.23
C SER A 228 22.68 5.99 6.40
N ALA A 229 22.38 5.56 5.17
CA ALA A 229 23.35 4.87 4.31
C ALA A 229 24.52 5.78 3.92
N TRP A 230 24.22 7.02 3.51
CA TRP A 230 25.23 8.03 3.19
C TRP A 230 26.03 8.46 4.43
N ALA A 231 25.35 8.65 5.56
CA ALA A 231 26.02 8.98 6.82
C ALA A 231 26.96 7.86 7.29
N LEU A 232 26.58 6.58 7.12
CA LEU A 232 27.41 5.41 7.41
C LEU A 232 28.61 5.31 6.47
N MET A 233 28.40 5.54 5.17
CA MET A 233 29.49 5.54 4.19
C MET A 233 30.49 6.66 4.46
N ILE A 234 30.01 7.90 4.64
CA ILE A 234 30.85 9.07 4.93
C ILE A 234 31.55 8.90 6.28
N GLY A 235 30.81 8.49 7.32
CA GLY A 235 31.36 8.19 8.63
C GLY A 235 32.44 7.10 8.59
N GLY A 236 32.20 6.01 7.85
CA GLY A 236 33.17 4.93 7.64
C GLY A 236 34.45 5.40 6.94
N PHE A 237 34.33 6.23 5.91
CA PHE A 237 35.49 6.82 5.23
C PHE A 237 36.26 7.81 6.12
N LEU A 238 35.58 8.62 6.93
CA LEU A 238 36.21 9.54 7.87
C LEU A 238 36.98 8.79 8.98
N LEU A 239 36.39 7.73 9.53
CA LEU A 239 37.03 6.89 10.54
C LEU A 239 38.24 6.13 9.97
N THR A 240 38.10 5.54 8.77
CA THR A 240 39.20 4.83 8.12
C THR A 240 40.33 5.79 7.71
N GLY A 241 39.98 6.95 7.15
CA GLY A 241 40.94 7.99 6.77
C GLY A 241 41.69 8.56 7.97
N SER A 242 41.02 8.80 9.10
CA SER A 242 41.66 9.28 10.32
C SER A 242 42.59 8.23 10.94
N ALA A 243 42.21 6.95 10.96
CA ALA A 243 43.05 5.85 11.42
C ALA A 243 44.30 5.62 10.54
N LEU A 244 44.18 5.75 9.22
CA LEU A 244 45.33 5.66 8.30
C LEU A 244 46.27 6.86 8.46
N ARG A 245 45.74 8.05 8.73
CA ARG A 245 46.52 9.27 8.93
C ARG A 245 47.33 9.24 10.23
N THR A 246 46.76 8.72 11.31
CA THR A 246 47.47 8.57 12.59
C THR A 246 48.58 7.52 12.51
N ARG A 247 48.35 6.40 11.80
CA ARG A 247 49.39 5.38 11.53
C ARG A 247 50.58 5.94 10.75
N ARG A 248 50.34 6.69 9.66
CA ARG A 248 51.44 7.33 8.90
C ARG A 248 52.27 8.30 9.73
N ARG A 249 51.64 9.09 10.60
CA ARG A 249 52.35 10.02 11.50
C ARG A 249 53.22 9.29 12.52
N ALA A 250 52.75 8.18 13.07
CA ALA A 250 53.53 7.35 14.01
C ALA A 250 54.77 6.72 13.34
N THR A 251 54.65 6.26 12.08
CA THR A 251 55.77 5.65 11.35
C THR A 251 56.85 6.65 10.94
N VAL A 252 56.48 7.91 10.61
CA VAL A 252 57.45 8.96 10.25
C VAL A 252 58.26 9.42 11.47
N LEU A 253 57.62 9.54 12.64
CA LEU A 253 58.31 9.94 13.86
C LEU A 253 59.30 8.86 14.37
N ALA A 254 59.05 7.58 14.07
CA ALA A 254 59.94 6.48 14.43
C ALA A 254 61.18 6.32 13.50
N ARG A 255 61.23 7.02 12.37
CA ARG A 255 62.37 7.00 11.42
C ARG A 255 63.34 8.18 11.57
N VAL A 256 63.02 9.15 12.42
CA VAL A 256 63.80 10.39 12.61
C VAL A 256 64.45 10.45 14.00
N ALA A 257 64.23 9.43 14.84
CA ALA A 257 64.96 9.19 16.09
C ALA A 257 66.01 8.10 15.87
#